data_AF-A0A840E756-F1
#
_entry.id   AF-A0A840E756-F1
#
_cell.length_a   1.000
_cell.length_b   1.000
_cell.length_c   1.000
_cell.angle_alpha   90.00
_cell.angle_beta   90.00
_cell.angle_gamma   90.00
#
_symmetry.space_group_name_H-M   'P 1'
#
loop_
_entity.id
_entity.type
_entity.pdbx_description
1 polymer ?
#
loop_
_entity_poly.entity_id
_entity_poly.type
_entity_poly.pdbx_seq_one_letter_code
_entity_poly.pdbx_strand_id
1 'polypeptide(L)'
;MKPFLILWLAVGGWWGCTQSATPRPPVVNEPTMEYSFEGRVVNGGGEPLPEVAVTIRDAPASVPDLATLTGTDGRFTLNNLPAGDYVLRLVPPTGNTVTAAVKVDGRGGVTDLRVEK
;
A
#
# COMPACT_ATOMS: atom_id res chain seq x y z
N MET A 1 -12.59 32.03 -22.40
CA MET A 1 -12.80 32.76 -23.67
C MET A 1 -11.90 33.97 -23.65
N LYS A 2 -10.97 34.13 -24.60
CA LYS A 2 -10.18 35.37 -24.69
C LYS A 2 -11.09 36.47 -25.23
N PRO A 3 -11.00 37.70 -24.69
CA PRO A 3 -10.38 38.71 -25.55
C PRO A 3 -9.63 39.87 -24.83
N PHE A 4 -8.75 40.54 -25.60
CA PHE A 4 -8.16 41.90 -25.46
C PHE A 4 -7.35 42.27 -24.19
N LEU A 5 -6.02 42.42 -24.29
CA LEU A 5 -5.27 43.65 -24.61
C LEU A 5 -5.40 44.73 -23.53
N ILE A 6 -4.32 44.96 -22.75
CA ILE A 6 -3.84 46.28 -22.32
C ILE A 6 -2.32 46.17 -22.07
N LEU A 7 -1.62 47.02 -22.81
CA LEU A 7 -0.21 47.37 -22.73
C LEU A 7 0.01 48.33 -21.55
N TRP A 8 0.99 48.06 -20.69
CA TRP A 8 1.69 49.09 -19.91
C TRP A 8 3.18 48.84 -19.98
N LEU A 9 3.91 49.86 -20.44
CA LEU A 9 5.37 49.94 -20.42
C LEU A 9 5.81 50.31 -19.00
N ALA A 10 6.65 49.48 -18.39
CA ALA A 10 7.47 49.89 -17.24
C ALA A 10 8.94 49.65 -17.62
N VAL A 11 9.66 50.75 -17.84
CA VAL A 11 11.11 50.79 -17.99
C VAL A 11 11.71 51.02 -16.61
N GLY A 12 12.61 50.15 -16.17
CA GLY A 12 13.39 50.31 -14.94
C GLY A 12 13.82 48.97 -14.38
N GLY A 13 15.02 48.51 -14.77
CA GLY A 13 15.53 47.17 -14.47
C GLY A 13 16.29 47.00 -13.15
N TRP A 14 16.73 45.75 -12.96
CA TRP A 14 17.90 45.28 -12.20
C TRP A 14 17.81 45.37 -10.66
N TRP A 15 17.95 44.33 -9.82
CA TRP A 15 18.47 42.96 -9.94
C TRP A 15 17.57 41.99 -9.17
N GLY A 16 17.50 40.76 -9.67
CA GLY A 16 16.57 39.73 -9.23
C GLY A 16 16.55 39.49 -7.73
N CYS A 17 15.34 39.26 -7.22
CA CYS A 17 15.17 38.45 -6.03
C CYS A 17 15.97 37.16 -6.26
N THR A 18 17.07 36.96 -5.52
CA THR A 18 17.65 35.63 -5.34
C THR A 18 16.63 34.81 -4.57
N GLN A 19 15.57 34.38 -5.25
CA GLN A 19 14.63 33.42 -4.70
C GLN A 19 15.34 32.09 -4.77
N SER A 20 15.90 31.71 -3.63
CA SER A 20 16.52 30.45 -3.29
C SER A 20 16.07 29.33 -4.20
N ALA A 21 16.87 29.05 -5.23
CA ALA A 21 16.76 27.81 -5.99
C ALA A 21 17.37 26.71 -5.14
N THR A 22 16.69 26.36 -4.04
CA THR A 22 16.82 25.01 -3.50
C THR A 22 16.43 24.08 -4.64
N PRO A 23 17.24 23.08 -5.05
CA PRO A 23 16.73 22.06 -5.94
C PRO A 23 15.51 21.48 -5.23
N ARG A 24 14.32 21.73 -5.78
CA ARG A 24 13.11 21.03 -5.35
C ARG A 24 13.47 19.55 -5.50
N PRO A 25 13.54 18.75 -4.40
CA PRO A 25 13.62 17.31 -4.56
C PRO A 25 12.50 16.92 -5.53
N PRO A 26 12.74 16.00 -6.48
CA PRO A 26 11.68 15.60 -7.40
C PRO A 26 10.44 15.36 -6.57
N VAL A 27 9.37 16.12 -6.87
CA VAL A 27 8.09 15.95 -6.21
C VAL A 27 7.82 14.46 -6.31
N VAL A 28 7.76 13.80 -5.17
CA VAL A 28 7.40 12.38 -5.11
C VAL A 28 5.98 12.32 -5.67
N ASN A 29 5.90 12.04 -6.96
CA ASN A 29 4.68 11.69 -7.68
C ASN A 29 4.28 10.24 -7.38
N GLU A 30 4.70 9.68 -6.25
CA GLU A 30 4.35 8.33 -5.85
C GLU A 30 3.31 8.48 -4.75
N PRO A 31 2.12 7.87 -4.85
CA PRO A 31 1.21 7.84 -3.74
C PRO A 31 1.93 7.18 -2.55
N THR A 32 2.40 7.96 -1.58
CA THR A 32 2.83 7.49 -0.25
C THR A 32 1.60 7.09 0.55
N MET A 33 0.70 6.35 -0.09
CA MET A 33 -0.48 5.78 0.52
C MET A 33 -0.05 4.44 1.08
N GLU A 34 0.63 4.49 2.22
CA GLU A 34 0.93 3.31 3.03
C GLU A 34 -0.40 2.76 3.53
N TYR A 35 -1.08 1.92 2.74
CA TYR A 35 -2.31 1.30 3.21
C TYR A 35 -1.96 0.16 4.16
N SER A 36 -2.74 0.04 5.22
CA SER A 36 -2.76 -1.14 6.06
C SER A 36 -3.82 -2.10 5.55
N PHE A 37 -3.42 -3.35 5.35
CA PHE A 37 -4.32 -4.46 5.11
C PHE A 37 -4.40 -5.30 6.37
N GLU A 38 -5.61 -5.46 6.89
CA GLU A 38 -5.87 -6.34 8.01
C GLU A 38 -6.67 -7.54 7.52
N GLY A 39 -6.28 -8.72 7.95
CA GLY A 39 -7.02 -9.94 7.65
C GLY A 39 -7.08 -10.84 8.86
N ARG A 40 -7.97 -11.83 8.79
CA ARG A 40 -8.06 -12.88 9.80
C ARG A 40 -8.00 -14.24 9.14
N VAL A 41 -7.15 -15.10 9.66
CA VAL A 41 -6.97 -16.47 9.19
C VAL A 41 -7.74 -17.40 10.11
N VAL A 42 -8.65 -18.18 9.51
CA VAL A 42 -9.45 -19.18 10.23
C VAL A 42 -9.34 -20.54 9.54
N ASN A 43 -9.48 -21.62 10.30
CA ASN A 43 -9.53 -22.97 9.76
C ASN A 43 -10.91 -23.28 9.13
N GLY A 44 -11.05 -24.45 8.51
CA GLY A 44 -12.32 -24.94 7.97
C GLY A 44 -13.47 -25.00 8.99
N GLY A 45 -13.14 -25.16 10.29
CA GLY A 45 -14.09 -25.11 11.41
C GLY A 45 -14.45 -23.70 11.90
N GLY A 46 -13.81 -22.64 11.37
CA GLY A 46 -14.01 -21.26 11.79
C GLY A 46 -13.17 -20.83 13.00
N GLU A 47 -12.29 -21.68 13.50
CA GLU A 47 -11.38 -21.34 14.60
C GLU A 47 -10.21 -20.49 14.07
N PRO A 48 -9.80 -19.44 14.81
CA PRO A 48 -8.64 -18.64 14.43
C PRO A 48 -7.36 -19.47 14.44
N LEU A 49 -6.50 -19.25 13.45
CA LEU A 49 -5.26 -19.99 13.31
C LEU A 49 -4.05 -19.08 13.59
N PRO A 50 -3.34 -19.26 14.72
CA PRO A 50 -2.16 -18.47 15.04
C PRO A 50 -0.90 -19.00 14.37
N GLU A 51 0.16 -18.19 14.39
CA GLU A 51 1.51 -18.53 13.88
C GLU A 51 1.54 -18.89 12.39
N VAL A 52 0.55 -18.45 11.62
CA VAL A 52 0.51 -18.65 10.16
C VAL A 52 1.45 -17.65 9.53
N ALA A 53 2.46 -18.15 8.81
CA ALA A 53 3.37 -17.32 8.04
C ALA A 53 2.66 -16.81 6.79
N VAL A 54 2.36 -15.52 6.77
CA VAL A 54 1.77 -14.81 5.64
C VAL A 54 2.90 -14.14 4.87
N THR A 55 3.06 -14.51 3.61
CA THR A 55 4.09 -13.98 2.70
C THR A 55 3.43 -13.46 1.43
N ILE A 56 3.97 -12.40 0.83
CA ILE A 56 3.50 -11.94 -0.47
C ILE A 56 4.13 -12.83 -1.55
N ARG A 57 3.31 -13.50 -2.35
CA ARG A 57 3.74 -14.31 -3.48
C ARG A 57 3.73 -13.53 -4.79
N ASP A 58 2.73 -12.70 -4.97
CA ASP A 58 2.54 -11.88 -6.17
C ASP A 58 1.99 -10.52 -5.78
N ALA A 59 2.37 -9.50 -6.54
CA ALA A 59 2.07 -8.11 -6.25
C ALA A 59 1.92 -7.31 -7.55
N PRO A 60 1.06 -6.28 -7.55
CA PRO A 60 0.74 -5.51 -8.75
C PRO A 60 1.86 -4.54 -9.15
N ALA A 61 2.80 -4.28 -8.24
CA ALA A 61 3.95 -3.42 -8.41
C ALA A 61 5.15 -4.02 -7.65
N SER A 62 6.34 -3.47 -7.87
CA SER A 62 7.53 -3.81 -7.07
C SER A 62 7.30 -3.39 -5.61
N VAL A 63 6.88 -4.33 -4.78
CA VAL A 63 6.75 -4.18 -3.33
C VAL A 63 7.87 -4.94 -2.63
N PRO A 64 8.27 -4.52 -1.42
CA PRO A 64 9.19 -5.31 -0.61
C PRO A 64 8.58 -6.69 -0.29
N ASP A 65 9.45 -7.69 -0.14
CA ASP A 65 9.07 -8.99 0.41
C ASP A 65 8.60 -8.79 1.85
N LEU A 66 7.29 -8.71 2.04
CA LEU A 66 6.67 -8.62 3.34
C LEU A 66 6.29 -10.02 3.81
N ALA A 67 6.75 -10.33 5.02
CA ALA A 67 6.38 -11.53 5.75
C ALA A 67 5.87 -11.12 7.13
N THR A 68 4.73 -11.67 7.54
CA THR A 68 4.17 -11.47 8.87
C THR A 68 3.61 -12.77 9.42
N LEU A 69 3.44 -12.85 10.73
CA LEU A 69 2.83 -13.99 11.41
C LEU A 69 1.45 -13.60 11.94
N THR A 70 0.47 -14.49 11.84
CA THR A 70 -0.82 -14.27 12.49
C THR A 70 -0.71 -14.36 14.01
N GLY A 71 -1.44 -13.49 14.71
CA GLY A 71 -1.56 -13.49 16.16
C GLY A 71 -2.41 -14.65 16.69
N THR A 72 -2.54 -14.74 18.01
CA THR A 72 -3.34 -15.76 18.72
C THR A 72 -4.82 -15.77 18.34
N ASP A 73 -5.32 -14.66 17.82
CA ASP A 73 -6.68 -14.43 17.31
C ASP A 73 -6.81 -14.71 15.80
N GLY A 74 -5.74 -15.20 15.17
CA GLY A 74 -5.63 -15.45 13.73
C GLY A 74 -5.50 -14.16 12.91
N ARG A 75 -5.42 -12.99 13.54
CA ARG A 75 -5.36 -11.71 12.83
C ARG A 75 -3.94 -11.42 12.36
N PHE A 76 -3.82 -10.79 11.21
CA PHE A 76 -2.56 -10.24 10.73
C PHE A 76 -2.78 -8.84 10.17
N THR A 77 -1.73 -8.04 10.24
CA THR A 77 -1.70 -6.69 9.67
C THR A 77 -0.46 -6.57 8.79
N LEU A 78 -0.68 -6.17 7.56
CA LEU A 78 0.37 -5.79 6.62
C LEU A 78 0.29 -4.28 6.44
N ASN A 79 1.35 -3.57 6.78
CA ASN A 79 1.44 -2.13 6.61
C ASN A 79 2.29 -1.81 5.39
N ASN A 80 2.19 -0.58 4.89
CA ASN A 80 2.99 -0.08 3.79
C ASN A 80 2.75 -0.86 2.47
N LEU A 81 1.48 -1.17 2.20
CA LEU A 81 1.06 -1.78 0.94
C LEU A 81 0.51 -0.71 0.00
N PRO A 82 1.04 -0.59 -1.23
CA PRO A 82 0.35 0.18 -2.27
C PRO A 82 -1.03 -0.41 -2.59
N ALA A 83 -1.89 0.39 -3.21
CA ALA A 83 -3.15 -0.13 -3.71
C ALA A 83 -2.93 -1.05 -4.91
N GLY A 84 -3.62 -2.19 -4.91
CA GLY A 84 -3.69 -3.11 -6.04
C GLY A 84 -4.00 -4.54 -5.61
N ASP A 85 -3.82 -5.49 -6.53
CA ASP A 85 -4.17 -6.89 -6.33
C ASP A 85 -2.94 -7.70 -5.90
N TYR A 86 -3.00 -8.27 -4.70
CA TYR A 86 -1.95 -9.06 -4.07
C TYR A 86 -2.33 -10.53 -3.99
N VAL A 87 -1.34 -11.41 -4.09
CA VAL A 87 -1.51 -12.83 -3.77
C VAL A 87 -0.68 -13.14 -2.54
N LEU A 88 -1.36 -13.43 -1.44
CA LEU A 88 -0.74 -13.83 -0.18
C LEU A 88 -0.63 -15.35 -0.14
N ARG A 89 0.51 -15.85 0.32
CA ARG A 89 0.74 -17.26 0.63
C ARG A 89 0.77 -17.43 2.14
N LEU A 90 -0.19 -18.18 2.65
CA LEU A 90 -0.38 -18.51 4.05
C LEU A 90 0.18 -19.92 4.31
N VAL A 91 1.20 -20.01 5.14
CA VAL A 91 1.82 -21.27 5.55
C VAL A 91 1.56 -21.47 7.04
N PRO A 92 0.53 -22.23 7.43
CA PRO A 92 0.31 -22.55 8.82
C PRO A 92 1.40 -23.49 9.35
N PRO A 93 1.66 -23.49 10.67
CA PRO A 93 2.66 -24.39 11.28
C PRO A 93 2.20 -25.86 11.20
N THR A 94 0.88 -26.08 11.16
CA THR A 94 0.26 -27.38 10.97
C THR A 94 -0.86 -27.25 9.93
N GLY A 95 -0.86 -28.11 8.91
CA GLY A 95 -1.88 -28.15 7.86
C GLY A 95 -1.37 -27.80 6.47
N ASN A 96 -2.28 -27.35 5.61
CA ASN A 96 -1.99 -27.07 4.20
C ASN A 96 -1.62 -25.60 3.97
N THR A 97 -0.69 -25.38 3.04
CA THR A 97 -0.42 -24.03 2.52
C THR A 97 -1.60 -23.55 1.68
N VAL A 98 -2.04 -22.32 1.92
CA VAL A 98 -3.15 -21.69 1.18
C VAL A 98 -2.67 -20.42 0.52
N THR A 99 -3.26 -20.09 -0.62
CA THR A 99 -3.03 -18.80 -1.29
C THR A 99 -4.32 -18.01 -1.33
N ALA A 100 -4.22 -16.74 -0.98
CA ALA A 100 -5.34 -15.82 -0.94
C ALA A 100 -5.07 -14.63 -1.86
N ALA A 101 -5.96 -14.40 -2.82
CA ALA A 101 -5.95 -13.17 -3.59
C ALA A 101 -6.66 -12.07 -2.76
N VAL A 102 -5.96 -10.98 -2.53
CA VAL A 102 -6.41 -9.85 -1.73
C VAL A 102 -6.30 -8.60 -2.59
N LYS A 103 -7.38 -7.83 -2.67
CA LYS A 103 -7.35 -6.52 -3.31
C LYS A 103 -7.24 -5.44 -2.25
N VAL A 104 -6.17 -4.66 -2.30
CA VAL A 104 -5.97 -3.48 -1.47
C VAL A 104 -6.45 -2.27 -2.27
N ASP A 105 -7.70 -1.85 -2.10
CA ASP A 105 -8.25 -0.64 -2.75
C ASP A 105 -8.04 0.65 -1.94
N GLY A 106 -7.34 0.54 -0.81
CA GLY A 106 -7.03 1.66 0.08
C GLY A 106 -8.09 1.99 1.12
N ARG A 107 -9.13 1.17 1.25
CA ARG A 107 -10.17 1.30 2.28
C ARG A 107 -9.92 0.52 3.56
N GLY A 108 -8.79 -0.18 3.70
CA GLY A 108 -8.51 -1.01 4.88
C GLY A 108 -9.62 -2.03 5.13
N GLY A 109 -9.86 -2.91 4.15
CA GLY A 109 -10.89 -3.93 4.25
C GLY A 109 -10.43 -5.14 5.05
N VAL A 110 -11.15 -5.48 6.11
CA VAL A 110 -10.94 -6.76 6.82
C VAL A 110 -11.53 -7.89 5.99
N THR A 111 -10.68 -8.83 5.55
CA THR A 111 -11.13 -10.05 4.85
C THR A 111 -10.79 -11.29 5.68
N ASP A 112 -11.78 -12.16 5.89
CA ASP A 112 -11.56 -13.48 6.47
C ASP A 112 -10.97 -14.43 5.42
N LEU A 113 -9.74 -14.88 5.64
CA LEU A 113 -9.05 -15.86 4.83
C LEU A 113 -9.22 -17.24 5.45
N ARG A 114 -9.89 -18.14 4.73
CA ARG A 114 -10.11 -19.52 5.16
C ARG A 114 -8.98 -20.43 4.71
N VAL A 115 -8.47 -21.23 5.64
CA VAL A 115 -7.53 -22.32 5.37
C VAL A 115 -8.30 -23.63 5.40
N GLU A 116 -8.46 -24.24 4.22
CA GLU A 116 -9.06 -25.57 4.09
C GLU A 116 -8.01 -26.67 4.29
N LYS A 117 -8.43 -27.76 4.94
CA LYS A 117 -7.61 -28.94 5.24
C LYS A 117 -7.63 -29.94 4.09
#